data_AF-A0A1G6U0C3-F1
#
_entry.id   AF-A0A1G6U0C3-F1
#
_cell.length_a   1.000
_cell.length_b   1.000
_cell.length_c   1.000
_cell.angle_alpha   90.00
_cell.angle_beta   90.00
_cell.angle_gamma   90.00
#
_symmetry.space_group_name_H-M   'P 1'
#
loop_
_entity.id
_entity.type
_entity.pdbx_description
1 polymer ?
#
loop_
_entity_poly.entity_id
_entity_poly.type
_entity_poly.pdbx_seq_one_letter_code
_entity_poly.pdbx_strand_id
1 'polypeptide(L)'
;MSRLAPAAQPAEQLRLAAALGLRPLRLRDRPRPMPPARLRVVAAAPLETLREDRLLLAVLRALDLGPEDIGPEQAGTAPLLAIDRLDASAALCLPPLEVLRRDGSAKRALWPALRALRRRLQSP
;
A
#
# COMPACT_ATOMS: atom_id res chain seq x y z
N MET A 1 42.94 15.80 -6.38
CA MET A 1 42.85 14.42 -6.87
C MET A 1 42.65 13.50 -5.67
N SER A 2 41.39 13.19 -5.33
CA SER A 2 41.04 12.40 -4.14
C SER A 2 41.38 10.92 -4.35
N ARG A 3 42.24 10.39 -3.49
CA ARG A 3 42.57 8.97 -3.41
C ARG A 3 41.38 8.23 -2.79
N LEU A 4 40.68 7.43 -3.59
CA LEU A 4 39.75 6.42 -3.09
C LEU A 4 40.58 5.42 -2.27
N ALA A 5 40.29 5.30 -0.97
CA ALA A 5 40.87 4.27 -0.13
C ALA A 5 40.52 2.89 -0.72
N PRO A 6 41.46 1.91 -0.71
CA PRO A 6 41.17 0.58 -1.20
C PRO A 6 40.02 -0.02 -0.39
N ALA A 7 39.03 -0.58 -1.07
CA ALA A 7 37.94 -1.30 -0.43
C ALA A 7 38.53 -2.42 0.43
N ALA A 8 38.50 -2.22 1.76
CA ALA A 8 38.98 -3.20 2.73
C ALA A 8 38.34 -4.55 2.41
N GLN A 9 39.16 -5.60 2.35
CA GLN A 9 38.67 -6.92 2.00
C GLN A 9 37.56 -7.34 2.97
N PRO A 10 36.53 -8.08 2.53
CA PRO A 10 35.35 -8.39 3.35
C PRO A 10 35.69 -9.00 4.72
N ALA A 11 36.79 -9.76 4.79
CA ALA A 11 37.29 -10.35 6.02
C ALA A 11 37.79 -9.32 7.05
N GLU A 12 38.38 -8.22 6.59
CA GLU A 12 38.91 -7.14 7.42
C GLU A 12 37.78 -6.27 7.98
N GLN A 13 36.75 -6.01 7.16
CA GLN A 13 35.52 -5.33 7.59
C GLN A 13 34.77 -6.11 8.69
N LEU A 14 34.71 -7.44 8.58
CA LEU A 14 34.10 -8.31 9.60
C LEU A 14 34.89 -8.32 10.92
N ARG A 15 36.23 -8.33 10.85
CA ARG A 15 37.08 -8.24 12.06
C ARG A 15 36.93 -6.88 12.75
N LEU A 16 36.87 -5.80 11.96
CA LEU A 16 36.68 -4.44 12.49
C LEU A 16 35.29 -4.29 13.13
N ALA A 17 34.24 -4.82 12.50
CA ALA A 17 32.89 -4.82 13.06
C ALA A 17 32.82 -5.60 14.39
N ALA A 18 33.49 -6.75 14.48
CA ALA A 18 33.58 -7.52 15.71
C ALA A 18 34.34 -6.77 16.82
N ALA A 19 35.44 -6.10 16.47
CA ALA A 19 36.21 -5.27 17.40
C ALA A 19 35.42 -4.05 17.92
N LEU A 20 34.50 -3.53 17.12
CA LEU A 20 33.57 -2.44 17.50
C LEU A 20 32.33 -2.94 18.26
N GLY A 21 32.25 -4.25 18.58
CA GLY A 21 31.09 -4.84 19.26
C GLY A 21 29.84 -4.91 18.39
N LEU A 22 29.95 -4.61 17.08
CA LEU A 22 28.84 -4.64 16.14
C LEU A 22 28.60 -6.10 15.73
N ARG A 23 27.52 -6.69 16.25
CA ARG A 23 27.08 -7.99 15.78
C ARG A 23 26.61 -7.87 14.33
N PRO A 24 27.08 -8.73 13.40
CA PRO A 24 26.57 -8.74 12.04
C PRO A 24 25.06 -9.01 12.10
N LEU A 25 24.25 -8.08 11.57
CA LEU A 25 22.81 -8.25 11.40
C LEU A 25 22.59 -9.59 10.72
N ARG A 26 21.96 -10.54 11.42
CA ARG A 26 21.70 -11.84 10.82
C ARG A 26 20.72 -11.59 9.68
N LEU A 27 20.90 -12.26 8.54
CA LEU A 27 19.95 -12.22 7.42
C LEU A 27 18.50 -12.58 7.82
N ARG A 28 18.32 -13.13 9.02
CA ARG A 28 17.02 -13.42 9.67
C ARG A 28 16.29 -12.18 10.20
N ASP A 29 16.99 -11.07 10.37
CA ASP A 29 16.42 -9.77 10.77
C ASP A 29 15.97 -8.94 9.55
N ARG A 30 15.96 -9.53 8.34
CA ARG A 30 15.27 -8.90 7.23
C ARG A 30 13.80 -8.75 7.62
N PRO A 31 13.21 -7.55 7.52
CA PRO A 31 11.80 -7.38 7.77
C PRO A 31 11.05 -8.39 6.90
N ARG A 32 10.26 -9.25 7.55
CA ARG A 32 9.36 -10.17 6.83
C ARG A 32 8.59 -9.31 5.83
N PRO A 33 8.58 -9.67 4.53
CA PRO A 33 7.77 -8.93 3.57
C PRO A 33 6.35 -8.94 4.13
N MET A 34 5.81 -7.74 4.41
CA MET A 34 4.41 -7.62 4.80
C MET A 34 3.57 -8.35 3.74
N PRO A 35 2.51 -9.06 4.14
CA PRO A 35 1.64 -9.70 3.18
C PRO A 35 1.21 -8.65 2.15
N PRO A 36 1.22 -8.99 0.84
CA PRO A 36 0.92 -8.03 -0.21
C PRO A 36 -0.50 -7.50 0.00
N ALA A 37 -0.65 -6.17 -0.10
CA ALA A 37 -1.96 -5.54 0.02
C ALA A 37 -2.91 -6.13 -1.03
N ARG A 38 -4.14 -6.47 -0.63
CA ARG A 38 -5.16 -7.01 -1.54
C ARG A 38 -5.79 -5.92 -2.40
N LEU A 39 -5.72 -4.68 -1.95
CA LEU A 39 -6.16 -3.50 -2.69
C LEU A 39 -5.15 -2.36 -2.47
N ARG A 40 -4.77 -1.69 -3.56
CA ARG A 40 -3.92 -0.49 -3.49
C ARG A 40 -4.80 0.74 -3.52
N VAL A 41 -4.47 1.77 -2.75
CA VAL A 41 -5.23 3.01 -2.69
C VAL A 41 -4.33 4.19 -3.02
N VAL A 42 -4.78 5.03 -3.95
CA VAL A 42 -4.18 6.33 -4.24
C VAL A 42 -5.22 7.42 -3.96
N ALA A 43 -4.84 8.42 -3.18
CA ALA A 43 -5.73 9.48 -2.76
C ALA A 43 -4.96 10.78 -2.50
N ALA A 44 -5.68 11.89 -2.43
CA ALA A 44 -5.09 13.16 -1.99
C ALA A 44 -4.77 13.18 -0.49
N ALA A 45 -5.58 12.51 0.33
CA ALA A 45 -5.39 12.38 1.76
C ALA A 45 -4.43 11.23 2.13
N PRO A 46 -3.73 11.31 3.28
CA PRO A 46 -2.89 10.22 3.79
C PRO A 46 -3.69 8.93 4.00
N LEU A 47 -3.07 7.78 3.73
CA LEU A 47 -3.72 6.48 3.86
C LEU A 47 -4.14 6.17 5.31
N GLU A 48 -3.35 6.64 6.27
CA GLU A 48 -3.60 6.49 7.71
C GLU A 48 -4.92 7.18 8.10
N THR A 49 -5.14 8.41 7.62
CA THR A 49 -6.40 9.14 7.84
C THR A 49 -7.58 8.44 7.15
N LEU A 50 -7.35 7.92 5.94
CA LEU A 50 -8.39 7.24 5.17
C LEU A 50 -8.83 5.93 5.83
N ARG A 51 -7.93 5.20 6.48
CA ARG A 51 -8.24 3.95 7.22
C ARG A 51 -9.26 4.17 8.35
N GLU A 52 -9.34 5.37 8.90
CA GLU A 52 -10.29 5.74 9.94
C GLU A 52 -11.62 6.27 9.38
N ASP A 53 -11.69 6.55 8.07
CA ASP A 53 -12.87 7.09 7.43
C ASP A 53 -14.01 6.05 7.38
N ARG A 54 -15.13 6.36 8.06
CA ARG A 54 -16.30 5.48 8.14
C ARG A 54 -16.90 5.12 6.78
N LEU A 55 -16.87 6.05 5.82
CA LEU A 55 -17.39 5.79 4.47
C LEU A 55 -16.43 4.86 3.75
N LEU A 56 -15.11 5.09 3.81
CA LEU A 56 -14.15 4.18 3.21
C LEU A 56 -14.26 2.78 3.82
N LEU A 57 -14.37 2.66 5.15
CA LEU A 57 -14.60 1.38 5.83
C LEU A 57 -15.89 0.68 5.39
N ALA A 58 -16.94 1.43 5.01
CA ALA A 58 -18.15 0.85 4.43
C ALA A 58 -17.91 0.36 3.00
N VAL A 59 -17.14 1.10 2.19
CA VAL A 59 -16.74 0.68 0.84
C VAL A 59 -15.87 -0.58 0.89
N LEU A 60 -14.87 -0.64 1.78
CA LEU A 60 -14.01 -1.81 1.96
C LEU A 60 -14.82 -3.03 2.39
N ARG A 61 -15.75 -2.87 3.34
CA ARG A 61 -16.67 -3.95 3.72
C ARG A 61 -17.54 -4.42 2.56
N ALA A 62 -17.99 -3.52 1.69
CA ALA A 62 -18.72 -3.91 0.49
C ALA A 62 -17.86 -4.71 -0.51
N LEU A 63 -16.54 -4.51 -0.48
CA LEU A 63 -15.54 -5.25 -1.24
C LEU A 63 -15.04 -6.52 -0.54
N ASP A 64 -15.52 -6.82 0.68
CA ASP A 64 -15.06 -7.94 1.51
C ASP A 64 -13.58 -7.81 1.95
N LEU A 65 -13.19 -6.58 2.31
CA LEU A 65 -11.84 -6.20 2.72
C LEU A 65 -11.84 -5.44 4.07
N GLY A 66 -10.76 -5.58 4.83
CA GLY A 66 -10.43 -4.78 6.01
C GLY A 66 -9.50 -3.60 5.72
N PRO A 67 -9.33 -2.66 6.67
CA PRO A 67 -8.34 -1.57 6.56
C PRO A 67 -6.88 -2.03 6.52
N GLU A 68 -6.58 -3.24 7.00
CA GLU A 68 -5.28 -3.90 6.91
C GLU A 68 -4.98 -4.45 5.51
N ASP A 69 -6.02 -4.72 4.72
CA ASP A 69 -5.89 -5.25 3.36
C ASP A 69 -5.53 -4.16 2.33
N ILE A 70 -5.66 -2.89 2.72
CA ILE A 70 -5.31 -1.76 1.86
C ILE A 70 -3.87 -1.31 2.06
N GLY A 71 -3.18 -1.09 0.95
CA GLY A 71 -1.80 -0.59 0.92
C GLY A 71 -1.66 0.64 0.02
N PRO A 72 -0.49 1.30 0.08
CA PRO A 72 -0.16 2.39 -0.84
C PRO A 72 -0.10 1.90 -2.28
N GLU A 73 -0.09 2.84 -3.22
CA GLU A 73 0.01 2.58 -4.66
C GLU A 73 1.20 1.68 -5.05
N GLN A 74 2.31 1.74 -4.30
CA GLN A 74 3.52 0.94 -4.56
C GLN A 74 3.47 -0.47 -3.95
N ALA A 75 2.40 -0.85 -3.25
CA ALA A 75 2.29 -2.12 -2.51
C ALA A 75 1.96 -3.34 -3.40
N GLY A 76 2.70 -3.52 -4.49
CA GLY A 76 2.61 -4.70 -5.36
C GLY A 76 1.67 -4.53 -6.57
N THR A 77 1.08 -5.64 -7.01
CA THR A 77 0.32 -5.75 -8.28
C THR A 77 -1.20 -5.78 -8.11
N ALA A 78 -1.70 -5.59 -6.88
CA ALA A 78 -3.12 -5.65 -6.59
C ALA A 78 -3.93 -4.59 -7.37
N PRO A 79 -5.27 -4.73 -7.48
CA PRO A 79 -6.11 -3.70 -8.08
C PRO A 79 -5.93 -2.35 -7.37
N LEU A 80 -5.95 -1.26 -8.16
CA LEU A 80 -5.80 0.11 -7.65
C LEU A 80 -7.17 0.79 -7.53
N LEU A 81 -7.42 1.41 -6.39
CA LEU A 81 -8.57 2.25 -6.08
C LEU A 81 -8.09 3.71 -5.99
N ALA A 82 -8.55 4.57 -6.89
CA ALA A 82 -8.28 5.99 -6.82
C ALA A 82 -9.43 6.71 -6.11
N ILE A 83 -9.11 7.60 -5.17
CA ILE A 83 -10.07 8.43 -4.44
C ILE A 83 -9.70 9.89 -4.69
N ASP A 84 -10.66 10.69 -5.16
CA ASP A 84 -10.45 12.11 -5.46
C ASP A 84 -9.35 12.35 -6.52
N ARG A 85 -9.10 11.35 -7.36
CA ARG A 85 -8.12 11.40 -8.45
C ARG A 85 -8.62 10.59 -9.63
N LEU A 86 -8.37 11.13 -10.83
CA LEU A 86 -8.56 10.40 -12.08
C LEU A 86 -7.26 9.68 -12.42
N ASP A 87 -7.30 8.35 -12.43
CA ASP A 87 -6.16 7.52 -12.77
C ASP A 87 -6.61 6.42 -13.73
N ALA A 88 -6.04 6.43 -14.94
CA ALA A 88 -6.38 5.46 -15.98
C ALA A 88 -5.95 4.02 -15.63
N SER A 89 -4.99 3.87 -14.71
CA SER A 89 -4.54 2.58 -14.21
C SER A 89 -5.41 2.05 -13.06
N ALA A 90 -6.27 2.89 -12.49
CA ALA A 90 -7.17 2.49 -11.41
C ALA A 90 -8.27 1.55 -11.92
N ALA A 91 -8.49 0.47 -11.19
CA ALA A 91 -9.61 -0.43 -11.42
C ALA A 91 -10.95 0.24 -11.07
N LEU A 92 -10.92 1.23 -10.18
CA LEU A 92 -12.07 2.04 -9.82
C LEU A 92 -11.61 3.44 -9.41
N CYS A 93 -12.26 4.48 -9.94
CA CYS A 93 -12.11 5.85 -9.48
C CYS A 93 -13.34 6.25 -8.66
N LEU A 94 -13.12 6.70 -7.44
CA LEU A 94 -14.12 7.27 -6.55
C LEU A 94 -14.01 8.80 -6.58
N PRO A 95 -15.13 9.52 -6.64
CA PRO A 95 -15.12 10.95 -6.35
C PRO A 95 -14.74 11.18 -4.88
N PRO A 96 -14.43 12.43 -4.49
CA PRO A 96 -14.09 12.76 -3.12
C PRO A 96 -15.13 12.25 -2.13
N LEU A 97 -14.67 11.69 -1.01
CA LEU A 97 -15.52 11.04 -0.01
C LEU A 97 -16.60 12.00 0.53
N GLU A 98 -16.30 13.29 0.61
CA GLU A 98 -17.28 14.31 1.01
C GLU A 98 -18.47 14.43 0.06
N VAL A 99 -18.22 14.34 -1.25
CA VAL A 99 -19.26 14.35 -2.29
C VAL A 99 -20.11 13.09 -2.15
N LEU A 100 -19.46 11.93 -1.99
CA LEU A 100 -20.18 10.67 -1.75
C LEU A 100 -21.02 10.72 -0.48
N ARG A 101 -20.56 11.35 0.60
CA ARG A 101 -21.36 11.47 1.84
C ARG A 101 -22.69 12.19 1.60
N ARG A 102 -22.68 13.24 0.77
CA ARG A 102 -23.83 14.12 0.51
C ARG A 102 -24.74 13.63 -0.60
N ASP A 103 -24.23 12.86 -1.57
CA ASP A 103 -24.99 12.42 -2.73
C ASP A 103 -25.26 10.89 -2.74
N GLY A 104 -26.50 10.52 -2.44
CA GLY A 104 -26.95 9.12 -2.49
C GLY A 104 -27.10 8.57 -3.91
N SER A 105 -27.22 9.40 -4.93
CA SER A 105 -27.24 8.96 -6.33
C SER A 105 -25.84 8.55 -6.79
N ALA A 106 -24.81 9.33 -6.43
CA ALA A 106 -23.42 8.99 -6.67
C ALA A 106 -23.03 7.65 -6.02
N LYS A 107 -23.46 7.38 -4.77
CA LYS A 107 -23.26 6.06 -4.13
C LYS A 107 -23.88 4.92 -4.93
N ARG A 108 -25.11 5.10 -5.42
CA ARG A 108 -25.82 4.08 -6.21
C ARG A 108 -25.16 3.83 -7.56
N ALA A 109 -24.69 4.89 -8.23
CA ALA A 109 -23.97 4.80 -9.49
C ALA A 109 -22.66 4.00 -9.37
N LEU A 110 -22.00 4.04 -8.20
CA LEU A 110 -20.78 3.28 -7.93
C LEU A 110 -21.01 1.80 -7.66
N TRP A 111 -22.23 1.40 -7.27
CA TRP A 111 -22.50 0.03 -6.83
C TRP A 111 -22.19 -1.06 -7.86
N PRO A 112 -22.50 -0.90 -9.16
CA PRO A 112 -22.11 -1.87 -10.19
C PRO A 112 -20.59 -2.02 -10.29
N ALA A 113 -19.85 -0.91 -10.22
CA ALA A 113 -18.39 -0.92 -10.33
C ALA A 113 -17.73 -1.57 -9.10
N LEU A 114 -18.24 -1.29 -7.90
CA LEU A 114 -17.82 -1.98 -6.67
C LEU A 114 -18.08 -3.48 -6.73
N ARG A 115 -19.24 -3.92 -7.25
CA ARG A 115 -19.53 -5.36 -7.44
C ARG A 115 -18.60 -6.01 -8.45
N ALA A 116 -18.25 -5.31 -9.54
CA ALA A 116 -17.29 -5.81 -10.51
C ALA A 116 -15.88 -5.97 -9.89
N LEU A 117 -15.43 -4.97 -9.13
CA LEU A 117 -14.16 -5.01 -8.43
C LEU A 117 -14.11 -6.13 -7.39
N ARG A 118 -15.16 -6.30 -6.58
CA ARG A 118 -15.27 -7.41 -5.62
C ARG A 118 -15.11 -8.77 -6.28
N ARG A 119 -15.81 -9.03 -7.39
CA ARG A 119 -15.67 -10.30 -8.13
C ARG A 119 -14.24 -10.54 -8.61
N ARG A 120 -13.57 -9.47 -9.05
CA ARG A 120 -12.18 -9.53 -9.52
C ARG A 120 -11.18 -9.78 -8.38
N LEU A 121 -11.47 -9.27 -7.17
CA LEU A 121 -10.68 -9.54 -5.95
C LEU A 121 -10.87 -10.98 -5.41
N GLN A 122 -12.00 -11.61 -5.72
CA GLN A 122 -12.31 -12.99 -5.35
C GLN A 122 -11.87 -14.00 -6.41
N SER A 123 -11.46 -13.54 -7.59
CA SER A 123 -10.92 -14.41 -8.64
C SER A 123 -9.44 -14.68 -8.33
N PRO A 124 -9.02 -15.96 -8.30
CA PRO A 124 -7.65 -16.35 -7.93
C PRO A 124 -6.59 -15.89 -8.94
#